data_AF-A0A7C4BGU8-F1
#
_entry.id   AF-A0A7C4BGU8-F1
#
_cell.length_a   1.000
_cell.length_b   1.000
_cell.length_c   1.000
_cell.angle_alpha   90.00
_cell.angle_beta   90.00
_cell.angle_gamma   90.00
#
_symmetry.space_group_name_H-M   'P 1'
#
loop_
_entity.id
_entity.type
_entity.pdbx_description
1 polymer ?
#
loop_
_entity_poly.entity_id
_entity_poly.type
_entity_poly.pdbx_seq_one_letter_code
_entity_poly.pdbx_strand_id
1 'polypeptide(L)'
;MEEKKRYHIRVKPILCLTAEEALASGVSVNEETVEMVVLEPNPVAAPGYAVLRTEPVEVIAALTPSQRGERIFQSRHDAMRYLQSQDPGMFRLYGVKETRPLERDEIAALGDATPLDTVLRQLQEFEDQDRKKDRD
;
A
#
# COMPACT_ATOMS: atom_id res chain seq x y z
N MET A 1 -17.10 -5.12 -10.95
CA MET A 1 -15.70 -4.65 -10.94
C MET A 1 -15.43 -4.15 -9.54
N GLU A 2 -14.40 -4.65 -8.88
CA GLU A 2 -14.10 -4.31 -7.48
C GLU A 2 -13.33 -2.99 -7.36
N GLU A 3 -13.64 -2.26 -6.29
CA GLU A 3 -12.92 -1.06 -5.85
C GLU A 3 -11.58 -1.46 -5.23
N LYS A 4 -10.52 -0.69 -5.47
CA LYS A 4 -9.17 -1.00 -4.96
C LYS A 4 -8.77 0.00 -3.89
N LYS A 5 -8.47 -0.47 -2.67
CA LYS A 5 -7.96 0.37 -1.58
C LYS A 5 -6.43 0.44 -1.65
N ARG A 6 -5.88 1.64 -1.53
CA ARG A 6 -4.43 1.91 -1.47
C ARG A 6 -4.14 2.95 -0.39
N TYR A 7 -2.90 3.01 0.09
CA TYR A 7 -2.47 3.98 1.09
C TYR A 7 -1.46 4.96 0.46
N HIS A 8 -1.59 6.23 0.81
CA HIS A 8 -0.80 7.36 0.31
C HIS A 8 -0.24 8.17 1.48
N ILE A 9 1.04 8.55 1.42
CA ILE A 9 1.63 9.46 2.41
C ILE A 9 1.63 10.86 1.81
N ARG A 10 0.88 11.80 2.41
CA ARG A 10 0.65 13.15 1.83
C ARG A 10 1.93 13.93 1.45
N VAL A 11 3.04 13.67 2.13
CA VAL A 11 4.33 14.38 1.94
C VAL A 11 5.18 13.74 0.83
N LYS A 12 4.87 12.51 0.41
CA LYS A 12 5.57 11.80 -0.65
C LYS A 12 4.65 11.66 -1.85
N PRO A 13 5.13 11.89 -3.09
CA PRO A 13 4.31 11.70 -4.30
C PRO A 13 4.03 10.22 -4.62
N ILE A 14 4.26 9.32 -3.65
CA ILE A 14 4.21 7.87 -3.81
C ILE A 14 2.86 7.40 -3.31
N LEU A 15 2.02 6.98 -4.26
CA LEU A 15 0.88 6.13 -3.96
C LEU A 15 1.40 4.70 -3.86
N CYS A 16 0.80 3.90 -2.97
CA CYS A 16 0.93 2.45 -2.92
C CYS A 16 1.92 1.94 -1.89
N LEU A 17 1.64 2.32 -0.66
CA LEU A 17 1.85 1.38 0.42
C LEU A 17 0.65 0.43 0.44
N THR A 18 0.95 -0.85 0.60
CA THR A 18 0.04 -1.83 1.22
C THR A 18 -0.19 -1.44 2.68
N ALA A 19 -1.15 -2.10 3.33
CA ALA A 19 -1.43 -1.89 4.74
C ALA A 19 -0.17 -2.14 5.59
N GLU A 20 0.56 -3.19 5.25
CA GLU A 20 1.79 -3.64 5.90
C GLU A 20 2.95 -2.66 5.64
N GLU A 21 3.09 -2.13 4.42
CA GLU A 21 4.10 -1.12 4.11
C GLU A 21 3.83 0.23 4.78
N ALA A 22 2.55 0.59 4.94
CA ALA A 22 2.16 1.80 5.67
C ALA A 22 2.60 1.70 7.13
N LEU A 23 2.44 0.54 7.75
CA LEU A 23 2.92 0.24 9.11
C LEU A 23 4.46 0.26 9.23
N ALA A 24 5.15 -0.36 8.27
CA ALA A 24 6.61 -0.47 8.29
C ALA A 24 7.32 0.87 8.02
N SER A 25 6.62 1.87 7.47
CA SER A 25 7.20 3.15 7.08
C SER A 25 7.67 4.03 8.26
N GLY A 26 7.27 3.72 9.50
CA GLY A 26 7.69 4.45 10.70
C GLY A 26 7.17 5.90 10.77
N VAL A 27 6.18 6.23 9.95
CA VAL A 27 5.60 7.57 9.85
C VAL A 27 4.92 7.96 11.16
N SER A 28 5.43 9.02 11.79
CA SER A 28 4.82 9.61 12.98
C SER A 28 3.89 10.77 12.61
N VAL A 29 2.80 10.90 13.37
CA VAL A 29 1.68 11.84 13.16
C VAL A 29 2.11 13.32 13.08
N ASN A 30 3.32 13.65 13.56
CA ASN A 30 3.78 15.02 13.65
C ASN A 30 4.41 15.57 12.36
N GLU A 31 4.70 14.73 11.36
CA GLU A 31 5.35 15.17 10.09
C GLU A 31 4.68 14.64 8.82
N GLU A 32 4.10 13.42 8.80
CA GLU A 32 3.45 12.87 7.60
C GLU A 32 2.07 12.23 7.94
N THR A 33 1.05 12.44 7.09
CA THR A 33 -0.29 11.84 7.23
C THR A 33 -0.45 10.68 6.25
N VAL A 34 -0.84 9.50 6.75
CA VAL A 34 -1.25 8.36 5.91
C VAL A 34 -2.73 8.52 5.56
N GLU A 35 -3.04 8.52 4.27
CA GLU A 35 -4.39 8.61 3.73
C GLU A 35 -4.76 7.27 3.06
N MET A 36 -5.93 6.74 3.39
CA MET A 36 -6.57 5.71 2.59
C MET A 36 -7.18 6.34 1.35
N VAL A 37 -6.90 5.75 0.19
CA VAL A 37 -7.43 6.14 -1.11
C VAL A 37 -8.23 5.00 -1.69
N VAL A 38 -9.50 5.25 -1.99
CA VAL A 38 -10.39 4.30 -2.67
C VAL A 38 -10.36 4.60 -4.17
N LEU A 39 -9.99 3.59 -4.96
CA LEU A 39 -9.77 3.74 -6.39
C LEU A 39 -10.83 3.00 -7.20
N GLU A 40 -11.35 3.68 -8.22
CA GLU A 40 -12.27 3.11 -9.20
C GLU A 40 -11.59 2.89 -10.57
N PRO A 41 -11.80 1.73 -11.22
CA PRO A 41 -11.27 1.50 -12.55
C PRO A 41 -12.02 2.32 -13.62
N ASN A 42 -11.32 2.76 -14.67
CA ASN A 42 -11.88 3.47 -15.81
C ASN A 42 -12.69 4.73 -15.45
N PRO A 43 -12.09 5.70 -14.73
CA PRO A 43 -12.80 6.91 -14.32
C PRO A 43 -13.20 7.77 -15.52
N VAL A 44 -14.47 8.19 -15.55
CA VAL A 44 -14.97 9.18 -16.52
C VAL A 44 -14.72 10.60 -16.00
N ALA A 45 -15.03 10.84 -14.72
CA ALA A 45 -14.74 12.06 -14.01
C ALA A 45 -14.51 11.75 -12.53
N ALA A 46 -13.32 12.09 -12.03
CA ALA A 46 -12.95 11.89 -10.63
C ALA A 46 -12.24 13.14 -10.08
N PRO A 47 -12.33 13.41 -8.77
CA PRO A 47 -11.63 14.51 -8.10
C PRO A 47 -10.10 14.37 -8.15
N GLY A 48 -9.60 13.18 -8.43
CA GLY A 48 -8.19 12.90 -8.69
C GLY A 48 -8.03 11.63 -9.49
N TYR A 49 -6.81 11.38 -9.96
CA TYR A 49 -6.47 10.24 -10.80
C TYR A 49 -5.23 9.57 -10.26
N ALA A 50 -5.22 8.24 -10.26
CA ALA A 50 -4.08 7.44 -9.85
C ALA A 50 -3.60 6.59 -11.02
N VAL A 51 -2.30 6.43 -11.13
CA VAL A 51 -1.67 5.53 -12.09
C VAL A 51 -1.01 4.40 -11.32
N LEU A 52 -1.49 3.17 -11.55
CA LEU A 52 -1.03 1.97 -10.85
C LEU A 52 -0.38 0.96 -11.80
N ARG A 53 0.59 0.19 -11.31
CA ARG A 53 1.18 -0.92 -12.07
C ARG A 53 0.14 -2.02 -12.30
N THR A 54 0.21 -2.64 -13.48
CA THR A 54 -0.70 -3.73 -13.90
C THR A 54 -0.09 -5.12 -13.73
N GLU A 55 1.20 -5.20 -13.40
CA GLU A 55 1.91 -6.46 -13.23
C GLU A 55 1.35 -7.31 -12.09
N PRO A 56 1.68 -8.61 -12.07
CA PRO A 56 1.30 -9.51 -10.98
C PRO A 56 1.77 -9.01 -9.61
N VAL A 57 1.02 -9.36 -8.57
CA VAL A 57 1.27 -8.92 -7.19
C VAL A 57 2.67 -9.34 -6.73
N GLU A 58 3.15 -10.50 -7.16
CA GLU A 58 4.47 -11.04 -6.82
C GLU A 58 5.59 -10.15 -7.35
N VAL A 59 5.43 -9.61 -8.56
CA VAL A 59 6.39 -8.69 -9.20
C VAL A 59 6.35 -7.33 -8.51
N ILE A 60 5.15 -6.84 -8.19
CA ILE A 60 4.97 -5.56 -7.50
C ILE A 60 5.53 -5.61 -6.07
N ALA A 61 5.34 -6.74 -5.37
CA ALA A 61 5.81 -6.96 -4.00
C ALA A 61 7.35 -7.00 -3.92
N ALA A 62 8.03 -7.44 -4.99
CA ALA A 62 9.48 -7.41 -5.07
C ALA A 62 10.05 -5.99 -5.25
N LEU A 63 9.22 -4.99 -5.58
CA LEU A 63 9.62 -3.60 -5.73
C LEU A 63 9.29 -2.81 -4.47
N THR A 64 10.22 -1.93 -4.09
CA THR A 64 9.93 -0.89 -3.09
C THR A 64 8.90 0.10 -3.64
N PRO A 65 8.09 0.76 -2.79
CA PRO A 65 7.11 1.75 -3.23
C PRO A 65 7.67 2.83 -4.18
N SER A 66 8.90 3.30 -3.92
CA SER A 66 9.60 4.26 -4.78
C SER A 66 9.93 3.73 -6.17
N GLN A 67 10.16 2.42 -6.31
CA GLN A 67 10.47 1.77 -7.59
C GLN A 67 9.23 1.43 -8.42
N ARG A 68 8.03 1.41 -7.82
CA ARG A 68 6.79 1.07 -8.52
C ARG A 68 6.34 2.15 -9.50
N GLY A 69 6.76 3.40 -9.30
CA GLY A 69 6.37 4.52 -10.17
C GLY A 69 4.89 4.91 -10.08
N GLU A 70 4.16 4.41 -9.09
CA GLU A 70 2.74 4.68 -8.89
C GLU A 70 2.52 6.09 -8.31
N ARG A 71 1.60 6.88 -8.89
CA ARG A 71 1.45 8.32 -8.60
C ARG A 71 -0.01 8.80 -8.61
N ILE A 72 -0.30 9.87 -7.85
CA ILE A 72 -1.56 10.65 -7.89
C ILE A 72 -1.38 11.91 -8.73
N PHE A 73 -2.42 12.24 -9.49
CA PHE A 73 -2.57 13.47 -10.23
C PHE A 73 -3.91 14.12 -9.90
N GLN A 74 -3.93 15.44 -9.80
CA GLN A 74 -5.19 16.19 -9.65
C GLN A 74 -5.97 16.28 -10.98
N SER A 75 -5.26 16.18 -12.10
CA SER A 75 -5.82 16.29 -13.44
C SER A 75 -5.68 14.99 -14.22
N ARG A 76 -6.74 14.62 -14.94
CA ARG A 76 -6.74 13.51 -15.90
C ARG A 76 -5.68 13.71 -16.98
N HIS A 77 -5.48 14.96 -17.41
CA HIS A 77 -4.54 15.29 -18.47
C HIS A 77 -3.10 14.93 -18.08
N ASP A 78 -2.71 15.27 -16.85
CA ASP A 78 -1.37 14.99 -16.35
C ASP A 78 -1.15 13.49 -16.13
N ALA A 79 -2.16 12.79 -15.61
CA ALA A 79 -2.13 11.33 -15.48
C ALA A 79 -1.97 10.62 -16.83
N MET A 80 -2.70 11.09 -17.85
CA MET A 80 -2.61 10.56 -19.21
C MET A 80 -1.26 10.87 -19.86
N ARG A 81 -0.72 12.08 -19.67
CA ARG A 81 0.62 12.44 -20.15
C ARG A 81 1.69 11.57 -19.51
N TYR A 82 1.56 11.27 -18.21
CA TYR A 82 2.44 10.33 -17.53
C TYR A 82 2.31 8.92 -18.11
N LEU A 83 1.10 8.40 -18.28
CA LEU A 83 0.88 7.09 -18.91
C LEU A 83 1.50 6.99 -20.31
N GLN A 84 1.40 8.05 -21.11
CA GLN A 84 1.97 8.11 -22.46
C GLN A 84 3.51 8.16 -22.47
N SER A 85 4.15 8.60 -21.37
CA SER A 85 5.60 8.62 -21.25
C SER A 85 6.19 7.32 -20.71
N GLN A 86 5.33 6.38 -20.28
CA GLN A 86 5.73 5.06 -19.79
C GLN A 86 5.47 3.99 -20.85
N ASP A 87 6.03 2.79 -20.64
CA ASP A 87 5.81 1.67 -21.53
C ASP A 87 4.32 1.27 -21.60
N PRO A 88 3.76 1.08 -22.82
CA PRO A 88 2.37 0.69 -22.98
C PRO A 88 2.03 -0.59 -22.21
N GLY A 89 0.95 -0.53 -21.42
CA GLY A 89 0.46 -1.69 -20.67
C GLY A 89 1.11 -1.91 -19.31
N MET A 90 2.19 -1.19 -18.96
CA MET A 90 2.83 -1.25 -17.64
C MET A 90 1.96 -0.66 -16.54
N PHE A 91 1.16 0.33 -16.90
CA PHE A 91 0.35 1.09 -15.96
C PHE A 91 -1.12 1.19 -16.41
N ARG A 92 -2.02 1.34 -15.44
CA ARG A 92 -3.45 1.55 -15.65
C ARG A 92 -3.94 2.77 -14.86
N LEU A 93 -4.85 3.52 -15.49
CA LEU A 93 -5.49 4.68 -14.90
C LEU A 93 -6.67 4.27 -13.99
N TYR A 94 -6.73 4.91 -12.82
CA TYR A 94 -7.81 4.80 -11.85
C TYR A 94 -8.28 6.18 -11.44
N GLY A 95 -9.56 6.29 -11.05
CA GLY A 95 -10.11 7.49 -10.44
C GLY A 95 -9.96 7.40 -8.93
N VAL A 96 -9.65 8.51 -8.30
CA VAL A 96 -9.72 8.63 -6.84
C VAL A 96 -11.18 8.91 -6.49
N LYS A 97 -11.86 7.93 -5.91
CA LYS A 97 -13.25 8.05 -5.46
C LYS A 97 -13.34 8.74 -4.12
N GLU A 98 -12.48 8.34 -3.19
CA GLU A 98 -12.46 8.84 -1.81
C GLU A 98 -11.03 8.89 -1.28
N THR A 99 -10.72 9.92 -0.51
CA THR A 99 -9.48 10.03 0.26
C THR A 99 -9.84 10.35 1.71
N ARG A 100 -9.35 9.54 2.64
CA ARG A 100 -9.59 9.67 4.07
C ARG A 100 -8.26 9.59 4.81
N PRO A 101 -7.93 10.53 5.71
CA PRO A 101 -6.81 10.34 6.63
C PRO A 101 -7.11 9.17 7.56
N LEU A 102 -6.10 8.34 7.84
CA LEU A 102 -6.21 7.25 8.79
C LEU A 102 -5.74 7.70 10.17
N GLU A 103 -6.52 7.35 11.17
CA GLU A 103 -6.14 7.52 12.57
C GLU A 103 -5.12 6.47 12.99
N ARG A 104 -4.35 6.77 14.04
CA ARG A 104 -3.29 5.88 14.56
C ARG A 104 -3.82 4.50 14.93
N ASP A 105 -5.01 4.43 15.49
CA ASP A 105 -5.66 3.17 15.90
C ASP A 105 -6.06 2.31 14.69
N GLU A 106 -6.47 2.95 13.59
CA GLU A 106 -6.76 2.24 12.35
C GLU A 106 -5.48 1.72 11.68
N ILE A 107 -4.40 2.51 11.72
CA ILE A 107 -3.10 2.07 11.24
C ILE A 107 -2.64 0.86 12.06
N ALA A 108 -2.72 0.89 13.39
CA ALA A 108 -2.36 -0.23 14.25
C ALA A 108 -3.21 -1.49 13.97
N ALA A 109 -4.51 -1.32 13.74
CA ALA A 109 -5.42 -2.43 13.41
C ALA A 109 -5.13 -3.07 12.04
N LEU A 110 -4.43 -2.39 11.13
CA LEU A 110 -3.94 -2.99 9.88
C LEU A 110 -2.81 -4.01 10.13
N GLY A 111 -2.15 -3.95 11.29
CA GLY A 111 -1.00 -4.80 11.63
C GLY A 111 -1.36 -6.08 12.38
N ASP A 112 -2.58 -6.17 12.88
CA ASP A 112 -3.12 -7.33 13.60
C ASP A 112 -3.64 -8.44 12.66
N ALA A 113 -3.18 -8.47 11.40
CA ALA A 113 -3.40 -9.59 10.49
C ALA A 113 -2.46 -10.78 10.75
N THR A 114 -1.80 -10.84 11.91
CA THR A 114 -1.26 -12.10 12.42
C THR A 114 -2.29 -12.64 13.40
N PRO A 115 -3.09 -13.68 13.03
CA PRO A 115 -4.01 -14.30 13.99
C PRO A 115 -3.24 -14.60 15.26
N LEU A 116 -3.79 -14.28 16.43
CA LEU A 116 -3.15 -14.54 17.72
C LEU A 116 -2.59 -15.98 17.81
N ASP A 117 -3.28 -16.93 17.17
CA ASP A 117 -2.87 -18.33 17.01
C ASP A 117 -1.51 -18.52 16.30
N THR A 118 -1.18 -17.66 15.33
CA THR A 118 0.09 -17.70 14.59
C THR A 118 1.23 -17.18 15.47
N VAL A 119 0.99 -16.14 16.28
CA VAL A 119 1.96 -15.63 17.25
C VAL A 119 2.17 -16.64 18.37
N LEU A 120 1.10 -17.25 18.89
CA LEU A 120 1.18 -18.31 19.91
C LEU A 120 1.94 -19.54 19.40
N ARG A 121 1.72 -19.95 18.15
CA ARG A 121 2.45 -21.06 17.55
C ARG A 121 3.95 -20.74 17.39
N GLN A 122 4.29 -19.54 16.94
CA GLN A 122 5.69 -19.12 16.82
C GLN A 122 6.40 -19.04 18.18
N LEU A 123 5.70 -18.61 19.24
CA LEU A 123 6.23 -18.62 20.60
C LEU A 123 6.45 -20.05 21.11
N GLN A 124 5.52 -20.97 20.87
CA GLN A 124 5.70 -22.39 21.21
C GLN A 124 6.87 -23.03 20.45
N GLU A 125 7.00 -22.77 19.15
CA GLU A 125 8.10 -23.28 18.34
C GLU A 125 9.47 -22.75 18.82
N PHE A 126 9.50 -21.53 19.35
CA PHE A 126 10.71 -20.93 19.92
C PHE A 126 11.08 -21.55 21.27
N GLU A 127 10.10 -21.76 22.17
CA GLU A 127 10.32 -22.45 23.46
C GLU A 127 10.79 -23.90 23.26
N ASP A 128 10.25 -24.60 22.26
CA ASP A 128 10.64 -25.97 21.94
C ASP A 128 12.05 -26.07 21.32
N GLN A 129 12.49 -25.02 20.62
CA GLN A 129 13.86 -24.91 20.11
C GLN A 129 14.86 -24.63 21.22
N ASP A 130 14.52 -23.76 22.18
CA ASP A 130 15.38 -23.47 23.33
C ASP A 130 15.55 -24.70 24.24
N ARG A 131 14.45 -25.44 24.49
CA ARG A 131 14.50 -26.70 25.26
C ARG A 131 15.29 -27.82 24.61
N LYS A 132 15.43 -27.83 23.27
CA LYS A 132 16.29 -28.78 22.56
C LYS A 132 17.76 -28.39 22.65
N LYS A 133 18.07 -27.10 22.73
CA LYS A 133 19.45 -26.60 22.87
C LYS A 133 20.06 -26.86 24.25
N ASP A 134 19.24 -26.95 25.29
CA ASP A 134 19.70 -27.29 26.66
C ASP A 134 19.84 -28.81 26.91
N ARG A 135 19.59 -29.66 25.91
CA ARG A 135 19.64 -31.14 26.03
C ARG A 135 20.73 -31.82 25.20
N ASP A 136 21.52 -31.08 24.44
CA ASP A 136 22.75 -31.52 23.76
C ASP A 136 23.99 -31.03 24.51
#